data_AF-A0A9D9D2A9-F1
#
_entry.id   AF-A0A9D9D2A9-F1
#
_cell.length_a   1.000
_cell.length_b   1.000
_cell.length_c   1.000
_cell.angle_alpha   90.00
_cell.angle_beta   90.00
_cell.angle_gamma   90.00
#
_symmetry.space_group_name_H-M   'P 1'
#
loop_
_entity.id
_entity.type
_entity.pdbx_description
1 polymer ?
#
loop_
_entity_poly.entity_id
_entity_poly.type
_entity_poly.pdbx_seq_one_letter_code
_entity_poly.pdbx_strand_id
1 'polypeptide(L)'
;MRLRNLSICILAFTILTVNQINSQNKNIPVDKVIKTIKQLNFVIITLGILSDGLPDNVINRLAQLQTAPPRSMRIYVTQSKLIAGDIFNDFTVLVNEKQCNAIFVWPSEAMSDPFIIKNICKMSKLKKIPLIVMQEGWLENGALIYIKNTEPVEIVVNEQVRQVLNFPINESPDYIITKQTQ
;
A
#
# COMPACT_ATOMS: atom_id res chain seq x y z
N MET A 1 -12.32 -58.71 -36.17
CA MET A 1 -13.05 -57.75 -37.03
C MET A 1 -13.97 -56.92 -36.13
N ARG A 2 -13.97 -55.60 -36.35
CA ARG A 2 -14.74 -54.52 -35.67
C ARG A 2 -14.04 -53.81 -34.50
N LEU A 3 -13.41 -52.69 -34.88
CA LEU A 3 -13.20 -51.50 -34.07
C LEU A 3 -14.53 -50.95 -33.53
N ARG A 4 -14.46 -50.30 -32.37
CA ARG A 4 -14.77 -48.86 -32.12
C ARG A 4 -15.28 -48.70 -30.69
N ASN A 5 -14.53 -47.97 -29.88
CA ASN A 5 -14.99 -46.71 -29.29
C ASN A 5 -13.86 -46.07 -28.48
N LEU A 6 -13.23 -45.09 -29.13
CA LEU A 6 -12.55 -43.97 -28.48
C LEU A 6 -13.53 -43.38 -27.45
N SER A 7 -13.25 -43.53 -26.16
CA SER A 7 -13.74 -42.58 -25.16
C SER A 7 -12.53 -41.93 -24.55
N ILE A 8 -12.26 -40.77 -25.13
CA ILE A 8 -11.28 -39.80 -24.73
C ILE A 8 -11.63 -39.35 -23.30
N CYS A 9 -10.94 -39.92 -22.31
CA CYS A 9 -10.85 -39.31 -20.99
C CYS A 9 -9.90 -38.11 -21.08
N ILE A 10 -10.38 -36.99 -21.64
CA ILE A 10 -9.80 -35.67 -21.33
C ILE A 10 -10.20 -35.37 -19.89
N LEU A 11 -9.41 -35.88 -18.96
CA LEU A 11 -9.57 -35.62 -17.53
C LEU A 11 -8.19 -35.40 -16.93
N ALA A 12 -7.56 -34.27 -17.27
CA ALA A 12 -6.53 -33.58 -16.48
C ALA A 12 -5.91 -32.44 -17.32
N PHE A 13 -6.66 -31.36 -17.60
CA PHE A 13 -6.05 -30.13 -18.14
C PHE A 13 -6.67 -28.83 -17.60
N THR A 14 -7.25 -28.86 -16.40
CA THR A 14 -7.94 -27.67 -15.84
C THR A 14 -7.70 -27.44 -14.34
N ILE A 15 -6.58 -27.91 -13.77
CA ILE A 15 -6.22 -27.57 -12.37
C ILE A 15 -4.71 -27.40 -12.20
N LEU A 16 -4.08 -26.50 -12.98
CA LEU A 16 -2.75 -25.96 -12.68
C LEU A 16 -2.68 -24.42 -12.77
N THR A 17 -3.82 -23.73 -12.73
CA THR A 17 -3.85 -22.27 -12.52
C THR A 17 -4.11 -21.87 -11.07
N VAL A 18 -4.04 -22.83 -10.14
CA VAL A 18 -4.13 -22.54 -8.70
C VAL A 18 -2.71 -22.33 -8.18
N ASN A 19 -2.46 -21.07 -7.82
CA ASN A 19 -1.32 -20.54 -7.06
C ASN A 19 -0.11 -20.04 -7.85
N GLN A 20 -0.35 -19.15 -8.82
CA GLN A 20 0.39 -17.88 -8.81
C GLN A 20 -0.36 -16.88 -7.91
N ILE A 21 -0.54 -17.22 -6.64
CA ILE A 21 -0.82 -16.19 -5.64
C ILE A 21 0.51 -15.44 -5.50
N ASN A 22 0.51 -14.27 -6.12
CA ASN A 22 1.54 -13.26 -6.15
C ASN A 22 2.51 -13.36 -4.97
N SER A 23 3.72 -13.85 -5.27
CA SER A 23 4.92 -13.59 -4.47
C SER A 23 5.36 -12.12 -4.57
N GLN A 24 4.41 -11.17 -4.57
CA GLN A 24 4.69 -9.72 -4.54
C GLN A 24 5.14 -9.25 -3.15
N ASN A 25 5.00 -10.07 -2.11
CA ASN A 25 5.41 -9.74 -0.74
C ASN A 25 6.92 -9.80 -0.48
N LYS A 26 7.77 -10.22 -1.43
CA LYS A 26 9.17 -10.56 -1.08
C LYS A 26 10.23 -9.48 -1.27
N ASN A 27 9.94 -8.34 -1.90
CA ASN A 27 10.96 -7.27 -1.97
C ASN A 27 10.35 -5.88 -2.22
N ILE A 28 9.81 -5.26 -1.17
CA ILE A 28 9.42 -3.85 -1.23
C ILE A 28 10.70 -3.01 -1.23
N PRO A 29 10.97 -2.21 -2.27
CA PRO A 29 12.16 -1.37 -2.31
C PRO A 29 11.95 -0.16 -1.41
N VAL A 30 12.12 -0.36 -0.10
CA VAL A 30 11.83 0.61 0.97
C VAL A 30 12.44 1.97 0.68
N ASP A 31 13.70 1.99 0.25
CA ASP A 31 14.42 3.18 -0.19
C ASP A 31 13.70 3.95 -1.29
N LYS A 32 13.29 3.25 -2.35
CA LYS A 32 12.60 3.83 -3.49
C LYS A 32 11.26 4.41 -3.03
N VAL A 33 10.48 3.63 -2.29
CA VAL A 33 9.14 4.01 -1.82
C VAL A 33 9.19 5.23 -0.90
N ILE A 34 10.03 5.22 0.13
CA ILE A 34 10.14 6.34 1.08
C ILE A 34 10.71 7.58 0.39
N LYS A 35 11.70 7.43 -0.50
CA LYS A 35 12.20 8.55 -1.31
C LYS A 35 11.07 9.15 -2.17
N THR A 36 10.28 8.31 -2.84
CA THR A 36 9.13 8.75 -3.63
C THR A 36 8.12 9.50 -2.76
N ILE A 37 7.72 8.97 -1.60
CA ILE A 37 6.78 9.66 -0.69
C ILE A 37 7.31 11.03 -0.27
N LYS A 38 8.60 11.12 0.07
CA LYS A 38 9.25 12.38 0.45
C LYS A 38 9.28 13.39 -0.69
N GLN A 39 9.50 12.96 -1.93
CA GLN A 39 9.51 13.83 -3.10
C GLN A 39 8.09 14.29 -3.48
N LEU A 40 7.13 13.36 -3.41
CA LEU A 40 5.76 13.54 -3.85
C LEU A 40 5.04 14.66 -3.09
N ASN A 41 5.27 14.78 -1.79
CA ASN A 41 4.64 15.83 -1.00
C ASN A 41 5.50 16.27 0.21
N PHE A 42 5.94 17.52 0.18
CA PHE A 42 6.72 18.14 1.26
C PHE A 42 5.88 18.55 2.50
N VAL A 43 4.57 18.37 2.47
CA VAL A 43 3.71 18.52 3.65
C VAL A 43 3.81 17.29 4.55
N ILE A 44 4.16 16.10 4.04
CA ILE A 44 4.22 14.85 4.85
C ILE A 44 5.44 14.84 5.79
N ILE A 45 5.37 15.55 6.91
CA ILE A 45 6.47 15.65 7.89
C ILE A 45 6.51 14.48 8.86
N THR A 46 5.40 13.76 9.00
CA THR A 46 5.20 12.64 9.93
C THR A 46 4.40 11.54 9.24
N LEU A 47 5.08 10.46 8.86
CA LEU A 47 4.49 9.31 8.21
C LEU A 47 4.25 8.19 9.23
N GLY A 48 3.01 7.71 9.30
CA GLY A 48 2.69 6.47 10.01
C GLY A 48 2.75 5.30 9.06
N ILE A 49 3.40 4.20 9.44
CA ILE A 49 3.43 2.95 8.69
C ILE A 49 2.57 1.94 9.46
N LEU A 50 1.48 1.53 8.83
CA LEU A 50 0.56 0.53 9.35
C LEU A 50 0.94 -0.83 8.74
N SER A 51 1.31 -1.79 9.58
CA SER A 51 1.81 -3.10 9.13
C SER A 51 1.33 -4.23 10.06
N ASP A 52 1.23 -5.44 9.51
CA ASP A 52 1.02 -6.68 10.27
C ASP A 52 2.34 -7.37 10.70
N GLY A 53 3.48 -6.80 10.29
CA GLY A 53 4.82 -7.25 10.65
C GLY A 53 5.87 -6.80 9.64
N LEU A 54 7.00 -6.30 10.14
CA LEU A 54 8.16 -5.93 9.36
C LEU A 54 9.40 -6.69 9.85
N PRO A 55 10.28 -7.12 8.94
CA PRO A 55 11.56 -7.67 9.34
C PRO A 55 12.49 -6.57 9.90
N ASP A 56 13.38 -6.92 10.82
CA ASP A 56 14.25 -5.97 11.54
C ASP A 56 15.12 -5.12 10.61
N ASN A 57 15.59 -5.70 9.49
CA ASN A 57 16.37 -4.96 8.49
C ASN A 57 15.57 -3.80 7.88
N VAL A 58 14.26 -3.99 7.65
CA VAL A 58 13.37 -2.95 7.14
C VAL A 58 13.15 -1.87 8.21
N ILE A 59 12.92 -2.26 9.47
CA ILE A 59 12.76 -1.30 10.58
C ILE A 59 14.02 -0.44 10.73
N ASN A 60 15.19 -1.07 10.75
CA ASN A 60 16.47 -0.38 10.80
C ASN A 60 16.67 0.55 9.60
N ARG A 61 16.28 0.10 8.41
CA ARG A 61 16.36 0.94 7.21
C ARG A 61 15.42 2.14 7.27
N LEU A 62 14.18 1.96 7.74
CA LEU A 62 13.22 3.04 7.96
C LEU A 62 13.74 4.07 8.96
N ALA A 63 14.40 3.64 10.03
CA ALA A 63 15.04 4.53 10.99
C ALA A 63 16.12 5.40 10.34
N GLN A 64 16.99 4.81 9.52
CA GLN A 64 18.01 5.55 8.75
C GLN A 64 17.38 6.52 7.74
N LEU A 65 16.27 6.11 7.12
CA LEU A 65 15.57 6.94 6.14
C LEU A 65 14.87 8.14 6.77
N GLN A 66 14.71 8.25 8.10
CA GLN A 66 14.06 9.42 8.70
C GLN A 66 14.83 10.73 8.45
N THR A 67 16.16 10.68 8.42
CA THR A 67 17.02 11.86 8.19
C THR A 67 17.61 11.93 6.78
N ALA A 68 17.44 10.87 5.98
CA ALA A 68 17.99 10.80 4.63
C ALA A 68 17.36 11.86 3.69
N PRO A 69 18.08 12.32 2.64
CA PRO A 69 17.52 13.18 1.59
C PRO A 69 16.24 12.61 0.94
N PRO A 70 15.40 13.43 0.29
CA PRO A 70 15.55 14.87 0.05
C PRO A 70 15.24 15.75 1.28
N ARG A 71 14.71 15.18 2.36
CA ARG A 71 14.31 15.90 3.56
C ARG A 71 14.16 14.98 4.76
N SER A 72 14.20 15.53 5.96
CA SER A 72 13.80 14.78 7.15
C SER A 72 12.29 14.55 7.20
N MET A 73 11.88 13.33 7.59
CA MET A 73 10.49 12.93 7.79
C MET A 73 10.46 11.95 8.95
N ARG A 74 9.67 12.25 9.99
CA ARG A 74 9.50 11.33 11.12
C ARG A 74 8.67 10.13 10.67
N ILE A 75 9.13 8.93 10.99
CA ILE A 75 8.45 7.69 10.61
C ILE A 75 8.11 6.94 11.89
N TYR A 76 6.81 6.67 12.08
CA TYR A 76 6.31 5.81 13.17
C TYR A 76 5.79 4.52 12.56
N VAL A 77 6.14 3.39 13.16
CA VAL A 77 5.71 2.08 12.69
C VAL A 77 4.87 1.44 13.79
N THR A 78 3.70 0.93 13.43
CA THR A 78 2.93 0.01 14.27
C THR A 78 2.91 -1.37 13.60
N GLN A 79 2.93 -2.41 14.43
CA GLN A 79 2.98 -3.79 13.98
C GLN A 79 2.03 -4.61 14.85
N SER A 80 0.92 -5.04 14.27
CA SER A 80 -0.08 -5.86 14.98
C SER A 80 -0.44 -7.10 14.18
N LYS A 81 -0.28 -8.27 14.79
CA LYS A 81 -0.66 -9.55 14.18
C LYS A 81 -2.18 -9.69 14.18
N LEU A 82 -2.83 -9.34 13.07
CA LEU A 82 -4.12 -9.82 12.53
C LEU A 82 -5.31 -10.16 13.46
N ILE A 83 -5.31 -9.82 14.75
CA ILE A 83 -6.56 -9.68 15.51
C ILE A 83 -7.15 -8.39 14.97
N ALA A 84 -8.21 -8.49 14.16
CA ALA A 84 -8.74 -7.37 13.37
C ALA A 84 -9.02 -6.09 14.18
N GLY A 85 -9.15 -6.15 15.50
CA GLY A 85 -9.24 -4.98 16.37
C GLY A 85 -7.94 -4.18 16.52
N ASP A 86 -6.79 -4.85 16.57
CA ASP A 86 -5.51 -4.22 16.90
C ASP A 86 -5.04 -3.29 15.79
N ILE A 87 -5.29 -3.65 14.52
CA ILE A 87 -4.87 -2.82 13.38
C ILE A 87 -5.65 -1.49 13.29
N PHE A 88 -6.91 -1.48 13.73
CA PHE A 88 -7.69 -0.24 13.82
C PHE A 88 -7.21 0.63 14.98
N ASN A 89 -6.85 0.02 16.11
CA ASN A 89 -6.25 0.74 17.23
C ASN A 89 -4.89 1.34 16.84
N ASP A 90 -4.07 0.60 16.13
CA ASP A 90 -2.80 1.07 15.57
C ASP A 90 -2.97 2.29 14.67
N PHE A 91 -3.96 2.26 13.78
CA PHE A 91 -4.32 3.43 12.98
C PHE A 91 -4.68 4.63 13.88
N THR A 92 -5.49 4.40 14.91
CA THR A 92 -5.87 5.42 15.88
C THR A 92 -4.66 6.00 16.63
N VAL A 93 -3.72 5.16 17.06
CA VAL A 93 -2.46 5.57 17.71
C VAL A 93 -1.62 6.43 16.75
N LEU A 94 -1.42 5.98 15.52
CA LEU A 94 -0.64 6.72 14.52
C LEU A 94 -1.23 8.11 14.25
N VAL A 95 -2.55 8.20 14.10
CA VAL A 95 -3.22 9.47 13.76
C VAL A 95 -3.37 10.38 14.97
N ASN A 96 -3.89 9.89 16.09
CA ASN A 96 -4.26 10.75 17.22
C ASN A 96 -3.08 11.00 18.17
N GLU A 97 -2.27 9.98 18.47
CA GLU A 97 -1.19 10.10 19.45
C GLU A 97 0.12 10.51 18.81
N LYS A 98 0.48 9.89 17.68
CA LYS A 98 1.72 10.20 16.94
C LYS A 98 1.55 11.36 15.96
N GLN A 99 0.31 11.82 15.77
CA GLN A 99 -0.04 12.96 14.91
C GLN A 99 0.50 12.81 13.49
N CYS A 100 0.47 11.58 12.96
CA CYS A 100 0.89 11.32 11.59
C CYS A 100 -0.06 12.06 10.62
N ASN A 101 0.51 12.71 9.62
CA ASN A 101 -0.24 13.49 8.63
C ASN A 101 -0.34 12.79 7.27
N ALA A 102 0.20 11.58 7.17
CA ALA A 102 -0.11 10.59 6.17
C ALA A 102 0.08 9.19 6.79
N ILE A 103 -0.66 8.22 6.27
CA ILE A 103 -0.48 6.80 6.62
C ILE A 103 -0.06 6.06 5.36
N PHE A 104 1.03 5.32 5.46
CA PHE A 104 1.46 4.33 4.50
C PHE A 104 1.02 2.96 4.98
N VAL A 105 0.22 2.26 4.18
CA VAL A 105 -0.16 0.87 4.48
C VAL A 105 0.88 -0.04 3.85
N TRP A 106 1.58 -0.77 4.71
CA TRP A 106 2.58 -1.73 4.27
C TRP A 106 1.89 -2.90 3.57
N PRO A 107 2.27 -3.28 2.35
CA PRO A 107 1.59 -4.34 1.64
C PRO A 107 1.85 -5.70 2.30
N SER A 108 0.77 -6.45 2.57
CA SER A 108 0.82 -7.79 3.14
C SER A 108 -0.44 -8.59 2.78
N GLU A 109 -0.48 -9.87 3.13
CA GLU A 109 -1.69 -10.69 2.93
C GLU A 109 -2.86 -10.16 3.78
N ALA A 110 -2.60 -9.77 5.03
CA ALA A 110 -3.59 -9.15 5.90
C ALA A 110 -4.19 -7.88 5.28
N MET A 111 -3.33 -7.04 4.70
CA MET A 111 -3.73 -5.75 4.11
C MET A 111 -4.47 -5.90 2.77
N SER A 112 -4.67 -7.12 2.30
CA SER A 112 -5.53 -7.45 1.15
C SER A 112 -6.98 -7.78 1.56
N ASP A 113 -7.27 -7.86 2.87
CA ASP A 113 -8.60 -8.16 3.38
C ASP A 113 -9.60 -7.01 3.11
N PRO A 114 -10.73 -7.25 2.40
CA PRO A 114 -11.69 -6.20 2.06
C PRO A 114 -12.32 -5.49 3.26
N PHE A 115 -12.49 -6.19 4.40
CA PHE A 115 -13.01 -5.60 5.62
C PHE A 115 -11.98 -4.63 6.24
N ILE A 116 -10.69 -4.99 6.26
CA ILE A 116 -9.62 -4.08 6.70
C ILE A 116 -9.55 -2.85 5.79
N ILE A 117 -9.48 -3.05 4.47
CA ILE A 117 -9.39 -1.97 3.47
C ILE A 117 -10.54 -0.98 3.66
N LYS A 118 -11.79 -1.46 3.68
CA LYS A 118 -12.98 -0.61 3.78
C LYS A 118 -13.01 0.19 5.07
N ASN A 119 -12.64 -0.41 6.20
CA ASN A 119 -12.68 0.26 7.50
C ASN A 119 -11.55 1.28 7.66
N ILE A 120 -10.32 0.94 7.26
CA ILE A 120 -9.19 1.88 7.30
C ILE A 120 -9.46 3.07 6.38
N CYS A 121 -9.95 2.86 5.16
CA CYS A 121 -10.32 3.96 4.26
C CYS A 121 -11.43 4.84 4.86
N LYS A 122 -12.45 4.25 5.49
CA LYS A 122 -13.49 5.00 6.20
C LYS A 122 -12.91 5.85 7.34
N MET A 123 -12.06 5.27 8.18
CA MET A 123 -11.40 5.98 9.28
C MET A 123 -10.52 7.14 8.76
N SER A 124 -9.77 6.89 7.69
CA SER A 124 -8.92 7.90 7.07
C SER A 124 -9.71 9.07 6.50
N LYS A 125 -10.84 8.78 5.83
CA LYS A 125 -11.77 9.81 5.35
C LYS A 125 -12.32 10.66 6.49
N LEU A 126 -12.77 10.03 7.58
CA LEU A 126 -13.30 10.74 8.77
C LEU A 126 -12.22 11.63 9.42
N LYS A 127 -10.98 11.16 9.46
CA LYS A 127 -9.84 11.89 10.02
C LYS A 127 -9.18 12.87 9.04
N LYS A 128 -9.62 12.88 7.78
CA LYS A 128 -9.01 13.63 6.67
C LYS A 128 -7.50 13.37 6.54
N ILE A 129 -7.10 12.11 6.73
CA ILE A 129 -5.72 11.67 6.59
C ILE A 129 -5.56 11.00 5.21
N PRO A 130 -4.49 11.30 4.46
CA PRO A 130 -4.21 10.64 3.20
C PRO A 130 -3.65 9.23 3.45
N LEU A 131 -4.20 8.25 2.75
CA LEU A 131 -3.67 6.89 2.67
C LEU A 131 -2.80 6.71 1.43
N ILE A 132 -1.61 6.18 1.63
CA ILE A 132 -0.65 5.80 0.60
C ILE A 132 -0.50 4.28 0.66
N VAL A 133 -0.65 3.60 -0.47
CA VAL A 133 -0.74 2.14 -0.53
C VAL A 133 0.10 1.58 -1.68
N MET A 134 0.39 0.28 -1.63
CA MET A 134 1.13 -0.46 -2.67
C MET A 134 0.40 -1.74 -3.11
N GLN A 135 -0.86 -1.91 -2.71
CA GLN A 135 -1.70 -3.03 -3.11
C GLN A 135 -2.97 -2.53 -3.79
N GLU A 136 -3.47 -3.31 -4.74
CA GLU A 136 -4.72 -3.06 -5.44
C GLU A 136 -5.93 -3.17 -4.50
N GLY A 137 -7.08 -2.63 -4.92
CA GLY A 137 -8.31 -2.62 -4.13
C GLY A 137 -8.43 -1.44 -3.15
N TRP A 138 -7.32 -0.78 -2.80
CA TRP A 138 -7.34 0.35 -1.86
C TRP A 138 -7.86 1.65 -2.50
N LEU A 139 -7.49 1.94 -3.76
CA LEU A 139 -7.90 3.18 -4.43
C LEU A 139 -9.41 3.26 -4.61
N GLU A 140 -10.04 2.16 -4.99
CA GLU A 140 -11.48 2.01 -5.18
C GLU A 140 -12.26 2.24 -3.88
N ASN A 141 -11.60 2.01 -2.74
CA ASN A 141 -12.18 2.23 -1.41
C ASN A 141 -11.86 3.61 -0.82
N GLY A 142 -11.14 4.47 -1.54
CA GLY A 142 -10.86 5.84 -1.13
C GLY A 142 -9.47 6.08 -0.55
N ALA A 143 -8.50 5.19 -0.79
CA ALA A 143 -7.10 5.56 -0.62
C ALA A 143 -6.73 6.67 -1.61
N LEU A 144 -5.76 7.52 -1.23
CA LEU A 144 -5.38 8.68 -2.03
C LEU A 144 -4.37 8.31 -3.12
N ILE A 145 -3.35 7.52 -2.76
CA ILE A 145 -2.19 7.27 -3.60
C ILE A 145 -1.91 5.77 -3.65
N TYR A 146 -1.75 5.23 -4.85
CA TYR A 146 -1.23 3.90 -5.09
C TYR A 146 0.12 3.99 -5.79
N ILE A 147 1.16 3.47 -5.14
CA ILE A 147 2.52 3.42 -5.66
C ILE A 147 2.73 2.04 -6.27
N LYS A 148 2.89 1.98 -7.59
CA LYS A 148 3.27 0.76 -8.30
C LYS A 148 4.79 0.63 -8.34
N ASN A 149 5.28 -0.56 -8.03
CA ASN A 149 6.70 -0.84 -8.07
C ASN A 149 7.18 -1.13 -9.50
N THR A 150 7.25 -0.08 -10.33
CA THR A 150 7.71 -0.10 -11.72
C THR A 150 9.01 0.70 -11.91
N GLU A 151 9.56 0.68 -13.13
CA GLU A 151 10.71 1.48 -13.55
C GLU A 151 10.36 2.28 -14.82
N PRO A 152 10.15 3.61 -14.73
CA PRO A 152 10.12 4.46 -13.53
C PRO A 152 8.93 4.13 -12.61
N VAL A 153 8.95 4.61 -11.37
CA VAL A 153 7.85 4.40 -10.40
C VAL A 153 6.58 5.06 -10.94
N GLU A 154 5.49 4.31 -11.00
CA GLU A 154 4.18 4.84 -11.38
C GLU A 154 3.37 5.11 -10.11
N ILE A 155 2.78 6.31 -10.05
CA ILE A 155 1.96 6.78 -8.95
C ILE A 155 0.57 7.04 -9.50
N VAL A 156 -0.41 6.29 -9.03
CA VAL A 156 -1.82 6.53 -9.36
C VAL A 156 -2.45 7.33 -8.23
N VAL A 157 -3.07 8.45 -8.58
CA VAL A 157 -3.67 9.40 -7.63
C VAL A 157 -5.19 9.39 -7.81
N ASN A 158 -5.92 9.20 -6.71
CA ASN A 158 -7.36 9.41 -6.67
C ASN A 158 -7.66 10.91 -6.56
N GLU A 159 -7.98 11.57 -7.67
CA GLU A 159 -8.17 13.03 -7.71
C GLU A 159 -9.38 13.49 -6.90
N GLN A 160 -10.45 12.68 -6.83
CA GLN A 160 -11.62 13.01 -6.01
C GLN A 160 -11.23 13.12 -4.52
N VAL A 161 -10.47 12.13 -4.02
CA VAL A 161 -9.96 12.16 -2.65
C VAL A 161 -8.95 13.29 -2.47
N ARG A 162 -8.08 13.52 -3.46
CA ARG A 162 -7.07 14.59 -3.40
C ARG A 162 -7.70 15.97 -3.23
N GLN A 163 -8.75 16.25 -4.00
CA GLN A 163 -9.46 17.52 -3.94
C GLN A 163 -10.14 17.73 -2.58
N VAL A 164 -10.77 16.69 -2.03
CA VAL A 164 -11.40 16.76 -0.70
C VAL A 164 -10.37 17.01 0.41
N LEU A 165 -9.18 16.42 0.30
CA LEU A 165 -8.11 16.57 1.28
C LEU A 165 -7.24 17.81 1.03
N ASN A 166 -7.42 18.53 -0.07
CA ASN A 166 -6.51 19.59 -0.54
C ASN A 166 -5.04 19.15 -0.52
N PHE A 167 -4.77 17.91 -0.91
CA PHE A 167 -3.44 17.31 -0.80
C PHE A 167 -2.54 17.75 -1.98
N PRO A 168 -1.44 18.49 -1.74
CA PRO A 168 -0.55 18.91 -2.80
C PRO A 168 0.25 17.73 -3.33
N ILE A 169 0.55 17.75 -4.63
CA ILE A 169 1.38 16.74 -5.30
C ILE A 169 2.43 17.46 -6.11
N ASN A 170 3.69 17.13 -5.84
CA ASN A 170 4.83 17.61 -6.58
C ASN A 170 5.08 16.70 -7.79
N GLU A 171 5.26 17.29 -8.95
CA GLU A 171 5.71 16.57 -10.14
C GLU A 171 7.23 16.39 -10.10
N SER A 172 7.73 15.24 -10.56
CA SER A 172 9.15 14.92 -10.62
C SER A 172 9.42 14.04 -11.84
N PRO A 173 10.58 14.17 -12.50
CA PRO A 173 10.98 13.24 -13.56
C PRO A 173 11.25 11.82 -13.04
N ASP A 174 11.43 11.63 -11.73
CA ASP A 174 11.74 10.34 -11.11
C ASP A 174 10.54 9.37 -11.08
N TYR A 175 9.32 9.85 -11.37
CA TYR A 175 8.10 9.05 -11.35
C TYR A 175 7.03 9.58 -12.32
N ILE A 176 6.14 8.68 -12.75
CA ILE A 176 5.00 9.02 -13.60
C ILE A 176 3.76 9.16 -12.72
N ILE A 177 3.02 10.25 -12.85
CA ILE A 177 1.74 10.45 -12.15
C ILE A 177 0.59 10.18 -13.12
N THR A 178 -0.25 9.21 -12.78
CA THR A 178 -1.54 8.96 -13.43
C THR A 178 -2.66 9.47 -12.53
N LYS A 179 -3.50 10.38 -13.04
CA LYS A 179 -4.65 10.90 -12.31
C LYS A 179 -5.89 10.08 -12.64
N GLN A 180 -6.50 9.48 -11.63
CA GLN A 180 -7.74 8.74 -11.77
C GLN A 180 -8.91 9.62 -11.30
N THR A 181 -9.78 9.94 -12.24
CA THR A 181 -11.12 10.50 -11.99
C THR A 181 -12.11 9.36 -12.20
N GLN A 182 -12.70 8.85 -11.11
CA GLN A 182 -13.84 7.94 -11.20
C GLN A 182 -15.09 8.69 -11.62
#